data_AF-A0A7I4YM57-F1
#
_entry.id   AF-A0A7I4YM57-F1
#
_cell.length_a   1.000
_cell.length_b   1.000
_cell.length_c   1.000
_cell.angle_alpha   90.00
_cell.angle_beta   90.00
_cell.angle_gamma   90.00
#
_symmetry.space_group_name_H-M   'P 1'
#
loop_
_entity.id
_entity.type
_entity.pdbx_description
1 polymer ?
#
loop_
_entity_poly.entity_id
_entity_poly.type
_entity_poly.pdbx_seq_one_letter_code
_entity_poly.pdbx_strand_id
1 'polypeptide(L)'
;MFFDAYAQHPFHQYIFRHKLNTETEIYIGETGRMLSVKEHLAGKRRGSLLTPLGRHRLEEHQGDDFDIKSKILAYESEIGARKILEALHIRERNPKLNNRNECIAITSELLPFIPFCGL
;
A
#
# COMPACT_ATOMS: atom_id res chain seq x y z
N MET A 1 10.86 13.00 -5.32
CA MET A 1 11.39 12.95 -3.93
C MET A 1 10.33 13.48 -2.99
N PHE A 2 9.74 12.65 -2.11
CA PHE A 2 9.01 13.10 -0.91
C PHE A 2 8.89 11.90 0.05
N PHE A 3 9.85 11.77 0.97
CA PHE A 3 9.90 10.74 2.01
C PHE A 3 10.15 11.33 3.42
N ASP A 4 10.12 12.67 3.57
CA ASP A 4 10.43 13.35 4.84
C ASP A 4 9.42 13.05 5.98
N ALA A 5 8.27 12.45 5.65
CA ALA A 5 7.28 12.04 6.66
C ALA A 5 7.71 10.81 7.49
N TYR A 6 8.72 10.04 7.06
CA TYR A 6 9.15 8.84 7.78
C TYR A 6 10.01 9.12 9.02
N ALA A 7 10.59 10.33 9.13
CA ALA A 7 11.61 10.63 10.14
C ALA A 7 11.09 11.32 11.41
N GLN A 8 9.83 11.76 11.46
CA GLN A 8 9.36 12.69 12.50
C GLN A 8 8.24 12.15 13.42
N HIS A 9 7.76 10.92 13.23
CA HIS A 9 6.66 10.37 14.03
C HIS A 9 7.13 9.16 14.86
N PRO A 10 6.80 9.07 16.17
CA PRO A 10 7.22 7.97 17.04
C PRO A 10 6.58 6.62 16.67
N PHE A 11 5.54 6.64 15.82
CA PHE A 11 4.82 5.46 15.38
C PHE A 11 5.43 4.91 14.09
N HIS A 12 6.00 3.72 14.19
CA HIS A 12 6.67 3.01 13.10
C HIS A 12 5.71 2.10 12.31
N GLN A 13 4.42 2.15 12.64
CA GLN A 13 3.35 1.36 12.05
C GLN A 13 2.35 2.29 11.37
N TYR A 14 2.10 2.07 10.08
CA TYR A 14 1.35 3.04 9.28
C TYR A 14 0.74 2.41 8.03
N ILE A 15 -0.26 3.10 7.49
CA ILE A 15 -0.80 2.86 6.15
C ILE A 15 -0.18 3.87 5.20
N PHE A 16 0.25 3.42 4.04
CA PHE A 16 0.88 4.25 3.01
C PHE A 16 0.20 4.08 1.65
N ARG A 17 0.42 5.06 0.80
CA ARG A 17 0.00 5.07 -0.59
C ARG A 17 1.19 5.40 -1.48
N HIS A 18 1.40 4.59 -2.50
CA HIS A 18 2.23 4.92 -3.64
C HIS A 18 1.34 5.36 -4.80
N LYS A 19 1.65 6.50 -5.40
CA LYS A 19 1.00 7.00 -6.62
C LYS A 19 2.06 7.15 -7.69
N LEU A 20 1.80 6.63 -8.89
CA LEU A 20 2.68 6.87 -10.04
C LEU A 20 2.55 8.34 -10.46
N ASN A 21 3.67 9.00 -10.78
CA ASN A 21 3.65 10.43 -11.08
C ASN A 21 2.99 10.74 -12.42
N THR A 22 3.18 9.86 -13.40
CA THR A 22 2.70 10.01 -14.77
C THR A 22 1.31 9.40 -14.98
N GLU A 23 0.75 8.75 -13.96
CA GLU A 23 -0.46 7.95 -14.08
C GLU A 23 -1.42 8.18 -12.90
N THR A 24 -2.66 7.72 -13.08
CA THR A 24 -3.67 7.74 -12.01
C THR A 24 -3.55 6.54 -11.07
N GLU A 25 -2.66 5.61 -11.38
CA GLU A 25 -2.55 4.35 -10.66
C GLU A 25 -1.93 4.53 -9.28
N ILE A 26 -2.52 3.82 -8.32
CA ILE A 26 -2.12 3.87 -6.93
C ILE A 26 -2.05 2.46 -6.36
N TYR A 27 -1.14 2.28 -5.42
CA TYR A 27 -1.03 1.13 -4.52
C TYR A 27 -1.20 1.62 -3.09
N ILE A 28 -1.91 0.84 -2.28
CA ILE A 28 -2.12 1.09 -0.85
C ILE A 28 -1.63 -0.14 -0.09
N GLY A 29 -0.86 0.09 0.97
CA GLY A 29 -0.30 -0.96 1.81
C GLY A 29 -0.22 -0.54 3.27
N GLU A 30 -0.18 -1.51 4.18
CA GLU A 30 0.20 -1.31 5.58
C GLU A 30 1.60 -1.84 5.89
N THR A 31 2.23 -1.32 6.94
CA THR A 31 3.36 -2.00 7.56
C THR A 31 3.34 -1.88 9.08
N GLY A 32 3.71 -2.98 9.74
CA GLY A 32 3.94 -3.05 11.18
C GLY A 32 5.39 -2.73 11.60
N ARG A 33 6.26 -2.32 10.68
CA ARG A 33 7.65 -1.95 11.01
C ARG A 33 8.15 -0.76 10.21
N MET A 34 9.20 -0.12 10.72
CA MET A 34 9.91 0.88 9.95
C MET A 34 10.53 0.23 8.71
N LEU A 35 10.23 0.82 7.55
CA LEU A 35 10.82 0.46 6.28
C LEU A 35 11.59 1.66 5.76
N SER A 36 12.83 1.44 5.36
CA SER A 36 13.58 2.41 4.59
C SER A 36 12.92 2.60 3.21
N VAL A 37 13.19 3.74 2.58
CA VAL A 37 12.81 3.99 1.18
C VAL A 37 13.31 2.88 0.26
N LYS A 38 14.51 2.36 0.53
CA LYS A 38 15.09 1.26 -0.25
C LYS A 38 14.25 0.00 -0.14
N GLU A 39 13.71 -0.33 1.04
CA GLU A 39 12.85 -1.50 1.23
C GLU A 39 11.50 -1.32 0.53
N HIS A 40 10.85 -0.16 0.69
CA HIS A 40 9.60 0.17 -0.02
C HIS A 40 9.72 -0.03 -1.54
N LEU A 41 10.86 0.38 -2.11
CA LEU A 41 11.11 0.30 -3.54
C LEU A 41 11.83 -0.97 -3.98
N ALA A 42 12.12 -1.92 -3.08
CA ALA A 42 12.96 -3.09 -3.40
C ALA A 42 12.33 -3.98 -4.48
N GLY A 43 11.02 -4.24 -4.38
CA GLY A 43 10.27 -5.02 -5.35
C GLY A 43 10.27 -4.38 -6.75
N LYS A 44 10.01 -3.07 -6.81
CA LYS A 44 10.09 -2.25 -8.03
C LYS A 44 11.48 -2.30 -8.67
N ARG A 45 12.55 -2.02 -7.89
CA ARG A 45 13.94 -2.02 -8.40
C ARG A 45 14.36 -3.39 -8.95
N ARG A 46 13.86 -4.48 -8.38
CA ARG A 46 14.14 -5.84 -8.83
C ARG A 46 13.24 -6.32 -9.96
N GLY A 47 12.16 -5.60 -10.30
CA GLY A 47 11.13 -6.09 -11.22
C GLY A 47 10.45 -7.35 -10.68
N SER A 48 10.17 -7.42 -9.37
CA SER A 48 9.57 -8.63 -8.79
C SER A 48 8.08 -8.73 -9.13
N LEU A 49 7.69 -9.82 -9.82
CA LEU A 49 6.27 -10.16 -10.10
C LEU A 49 5.44 -10.44 -8.83
N LEU A 50 6.09 -10.64 -7.69
CA LEU A 50 5.43 -10.84 -6.39
C LEU A 50 5.01 -9.52 -5.74
N THR A 51 5.56 -8.39 -6.19
CA THR A 51 5.22 -7.07 -5.65
C THR A 51 4.43 -6.26 -6.67
N PRO A 52 3.39 -5.51 -6.27
CA PRO A 52 2.60 -4.67 -7.17
C PRO A 52 3.43 -3.75 -8.06
N LEU A 53 4.35 -2.98 -7.47
CA LEU A 53 5.19 -2.06 -8.23
C LEU A 53 6.22 -2.77 -9.13
N GLY A 54 6.74 -3.94 -8.71
CA GLY A 54 7.67 -4.73 -9.51
C GLY A 54 6.97 -5.38 -10.71
N ARG A 55 5.75 -5.88 -10.51
CA ARG A 55 4.91 -6.44 -11.57
C ARG A 55 4.55 -5.37 -12.60
N HIS A 56 4.01 -4.25 -12.16
CA HIS A 56 3.64 -3.13 -13.03
C HIS A 56 4.84 -2.61 -13.84
N ARG A 57 6.03 -2.55 -13.23
CA ARG A 57 7.27 -2.22 -13.95
C ARG A 57 7.53 -3.17 -15.13
N LEU A 58 7.39 -4.48 -14.92
CA LEU A 58 7.67 -5.46 -15.96
C LEU A 58 6.57 -5.53 -17.02
N GLU A 59 5.31 -5.50 -16.60
CA GLU A 59 4.16 -5.75 -17.46
C GLU A 59 3.74 -4.50 -18.24
N GLU A 60 3.71 -3.34 -17.61
CA GLU A 60 3.21 -2.09 -18.23
C GLU A 60 4.34 -1.20 -18.75
N HIS A 61 5.50 -1.21 -18.09
CA HIS A 61 6.67 -0.43 -18.51
C HIS A 61 7.77 -1.26 -19.18
N GLN A 62 7.53 -2.54 -19.50
CA GLN A 62 8.51 -3.41 -20.18
C GLN A 62 9.88 -3.47 -19.47
N GLY A 63 9.91 -3.25 -18.16
CA GLY A 63 11.12 -3.21 -17.34
C GLY A 63 11.73 -1.83 -17.15
N ASP A 64 11.24 -0.80 -17.82
CA ASP A 64 11.68 0.58 -17.62
C ASP A 64 11.26 1.11 -16.25
N ASP A 65 12.09 2.00 -15.68
CA ASP A 65 11.78 2.60 -14.39
C ASP A 65 10.74 3.73 -14.52
N PHE A 66 10.09 4.07 -13.41
CA PHE A 66 9.05 5.09 -13.35
C PHE A 66 9.05 5.82 -12.01
N ASP A 67 8.64 7.08 -11.99
CA ASP A 67 8.62 7.83 -10.74
C ASP A 67 7.36 7.56 -9.93
N ILE A 68 7.55 7.46 -8.61
CA ILE A 68 6.44 7.35 -7.65
C ILE A 68 6.50 8.47 -6.61
N LYS A 69 5.30 8.83 -6.14
CA LYS A 69 5.08 9.67 -4.97
C LYS A 69 4.47 8.83 -3.85
N SER A 70 5.16 8.79 -2.73
CA SER A 70 4.69 8.12 -1.51
C SER A 70 4.00 9.10 -0.58
N LYS A 71 2.94 8.66 0.09
CA LYS A 71 2.25 9.42 1.14
C LYS A 71 1.84 8.47 2.27
N ILE A 72 2.14 8.84 3.51
CA ILE A 72 1.56 8.19 4.69
C ILE A 72 0.11 8.66 4.81
N LEU A 73 -0.83 7.71 4.95
CA LEU A 73 -2.26 7.98 5.08
C LEU A 73 -2.66 8.13 6.54
N ALA A 74 -2.16 7.26 7.42
CA ALA A 74 -2.37 7.31 8.86
C ALA A 74 -1.29 6.50 9.59
N TYR A 75 -1.06 6.82 10.86
CA TYR A 75 -0.28 6.01 11.79
C TYR A 75 -1.23 5.20 12.68
N GLU A 76 -1.01 3.89 12.81
CA GLU A 76 -1.86 3.00 13.60
C GLU A 76 -1.04 1.81 14.13
N SER A 77 -0.91 1.73 15.45
CA SER A 77 -0.13 0.71 16.14
C SER A 77 -0.87 -0.61 16.31
N GLU A 78 -2.20 -0.57 16.40
CA GLU A 78 -3.01 -1.78 16.52
C GLU A 78 -3.12 -2.50 15.18
N ILE A 79 -2.67 -3.75 15.15
CA ILE A 79 -2.58 -4.53 13.90
C ILE A 79 -3.95 -4.66 13.24
N GLY A 80 -4.98 -5.00 14.02
CA GLY A 80 -6.34 -5.13 13.51
C GLY A 80 -6.86 -3.82 12.94
N ALA A 81 -6.72 -2.71 13.68
CA ALA A 81 -7.16 -1.40 13.22
C ALA A 81 -6.43 -0.95 11.95
N ARG A 82 -5.11 -1.18 11.87
CA ARG A 82 -4.30 -0.80 10.71
C ARG A 82 -4.71 -1.57 9.45
N LYS A 83 -4.94 -2.88 9.57
CA LYS A 83 -5.44 -3.72 8.48
C LYS A 83 -6.85 -3.32 8.04
N ILE A 84 -7.72 -2.97 8.99
CA ILE A 84 -9.06 -2.44 8.68
C ILE A 84 -8.96 -1.11 7.93
N LEU A 85 -8.07 -0.20 8.35
CA LEU A 85 -7.87 1.08 7.67
C LEU A 85 -7.32 0.90 6.25
N GLU A 86 -6.35 0.01 6.05
CA GLU A 86 -5.87 -0.39 4.72
C GLU A 86 -7.03 -0.88 3.85
N ALA A 87 -7.86 -1.77 4.38
CA ALA A 87 -9.04 -2.31 3.71
C ALA A 87 -10.03 -1.22 3.27
N LEU A 88 -10.36 -0.31 4.17
CA LEU A 88 -11.26 0.79 3.90
C LEU A 88 -10.67 1.70 2.81
N HIS A 89 -9.37 2.00 2.88
CA HIS A 89 -8.70 2.81 1.88
C HIS A 89 -8.67 2.16 0.49
N ILE A 90 -8.44 0.83 0.42
CA ILE A 90 -8.50 0.05 -0.82
C ILE A 90 -9.93 0.05 -1.36
N ARG A 91 -10.93 -0.25 -0.52
CA ARG A 91 -12.34 -0.30 -0.94
C ARG A 91 -12.83 1.05 -1.46
N GLU A 92 -12.51 2.14 -0.76
CA GLU A 92 -12.93 3.49 -1.12
C GLU A 92 -12.28 3.96 -2.44
N ARG A 93 -11.00 3.64 -2.66
CA ARG A 93 -10.23 4.16 -3.80
C ARG A 93 -10.13 3.22 -4.99
N ASN A 94 -10.48 1.95 -4.81
CA ASN A 94 -10.35 0.88 -5.80
C ASN A 94 -8.99 0.91 -6.54
N PRO A 95 -7.86 0.84 -5.82
CA PRO A 95 -6.52 1.01 -6.37
C PRO A 95 -6.21 -0.08 -7.40
N LYS A 96 -5.84 0.33 -8.63
CA LYS A 96 -5.54 -0.60 -9.73
C LYS A 96 -4.34 -1.52 -9.48
N LEU A 97 -3.37 -1.06 -8.70
CA LEU A 97 -2.13 -1.81 -8.47
C LEU A 97 -2.28 -2.88 -7.37
N ASN A 98 -3.24 -2.73 -6.45
CA ASN A 98 -3.54 -3.80 -5.50
C ASN A 98 -4.17 -4.96 -6.28
N ASN A 99 -3.60 -6.14 -6.15
CA ASN A 99 -4.11 -7.29 -6.88
C ASN A 99 -5.41 -7.82 -6.24
N ARG A 100 -6.20 -8.54 -7.04
CA ARG A 100 -7.50 -9.07 -6.59
C ARG A 100 -7.38 -9.94 -5.34
N ASN A 101 -6.32 -10.72 -5.19
CA ASN A 101 -6.14 -11.61 -4.04
C ASN A 101 -5.85 -10.81 -2.76
N GLU A 102 -5.08 -9.72 -2.84
CA GLU A 102 -4.88 -8.78 -1.74
C GLU A 102 -6.24 -8.20 -1.30
N CYS A 103 -7.05 -7.72 -2.25
CA CYS A 103 -8.39 -7.20 -1.96
C CYS A 103 -9.33 -8.25 -1.34
N ILE A 104 -9.29 -9.51 -1.83
CA ILE A 104 -10.11 -10.61 -1.30
C ILE A 104 -9.66 -10.99 0.12
N ALA A 105 -8.36 -11.17 0.35
CA ALA A 105 -7.83 -11.54 1.66
C ALA A 105 -8.26 -10.52 2.71
N ILE A 106 -8.14 -9.24 2.38
CA ILE A 106 -8.55 -8.13 3.22
C ILE A 106 -10.07 -8.13 3.46
N THR A 107 -10.87 -8.34 2.41
CA THR A 107 -12.33 -8.41 2.56
C THR A 107 -12.75 -9.57 3.48
N SER A 108 -12.09 -10.73 3.37
CA SER A 108 -12.31 -11.88 4.24
C SER A 108 -11.96 -11.59 5.70
N GLU A 109 -10.87 -10.86 5.95
CA GLU A 109 -10.49 -10.43 7.31
C GLU A 109 -11.53 -9.45 7.91
N LEU A 110 -12.26 -8.71 7.07
CA LEU A 110 -13.33 -7.80 7.52
C LEU A 110 -14.68 -8.50 7.78
N LEU A 111 -14.92 -9.70 7.25
CA LEU A 111 -16.21 -10.40 7.37
C LEU A 111 -16.72 -10.52 8.82
N PRO A 112 -15.88 -10.86 9.83
CA PRO A 112 -16.32 -10.97 11.22
C PRO A 112 -16.82 -9.65 11.82
N PHE A 113 -16.48 -8.50 11.21
CA PHE A 113 -16.83 -7.18 11.72
C PHE A 113 -18.13 -6.62 11.12
N ILE A 114 -18.65 -7.23 10.05
CA ILE A 114 -19.91 -6.81 9.39
C ILE A 114 -21.10 -6.74 10.37
N PRO A 115 -21.31 -7.68 11.30
CA PRO A 115 -22.42 -7.59 12.26
C PRO A 115 -22.39 -6.35 13.17
N PHE A 116 -21.22 -5.72 13.33
CA PHE A 116 -21.06 -4.51 14.15
C PHE A 116 -21.26 -3.22 13.35
N CYS A 117 -21.44 -3.30 12.02
CA CYS A 117 -21.63 -2.14 11.15
C CYS A 117 -23.07 -1.59 11.15
N GLY A 118 -24.00 -2.18 11.92
CA GLY A 118 -25.35 -1.63 12.14
C GLY A 118 -26.18 -1.44 10.86
N LEU A 119 -25.96 -2.29 9.84
CA LEU A 119 -26.71 -2.30 8.59
C LEU A 119 -28.16 -2.72 8.78
#